data_AF-A0A2A8B1N4-F1
#
_entry.id   AF-A0A2A8B1N4-F1
#
_cell.length_a   1.000
_cell.length_b   1.000
_cell.length_c   1.000
_cell.angle_alpha   90.00
_cell.angle_beta   90.00
_cell.angle_gamma   90.00
#
_symmetry.space_group_name_H-M   'P 1'
#
loop_
_entity.id
_entity.type
_entity.pdbx_description
1 polymer ?
#
loop_
_entity_poly.entity_id
_entity_poly.type
_entity_poly.pdbx_seq_one_letter_code
_entity_poly.pdbx_strand_id
1 'polypeptide(L)' 'MKYIEAGIGNKWLVRTEIEREDGTEFEQKGVVKPIYFESCYLRVWFRKTCLIFDSKEGFKKMRKNRNEYKFILGIVSKVQ' A
#
# COMPACT_ATOMS: atom_id res chain seq x y z
N MET A 1 -10.77 -5.69 1.41
CA MET A 1 -10.66 -4.24 1.14
C MET A 1 -9.96 -3.96 -0.20
N LYS A 2 -9.98 -2.74 -0.73
CA LYS A 2 -9.24 -2.36 -1.95
C LYS A 2 -8.06 -1.45 -1.58
N TYR A 3 -6.83 -1.85 -1.87
CA TYR A 3 -5.62 -1.09 -1.60
C TYR A 3 -5.00 -0.61 -2.90
N ILE A 4 -4.98 0.69 -3.13
CA ILE A 4 -4.41 1.31 -4.33
C ILE A 4 -3.06 1.88 -3.96
N GLU A 5 -1.98 1.26 -4.41
CA GLU A 5 -0.62 1.69 -4.12
C GLU A 5 0.05 2.26 -5.37
N ALA A 6 0.62 3.45 -5.22
CA ALA A 6 1.47 4.08 -6.21
C ALA A 6 2.86 4.32 -5.62
N GLY A 7 3.92 3.87 -6.28
CA GLY A 7 5.25 4.00 -5.72
C GLY A 7 6.40 3.48 -6.57
N ILE A 8 7.60 3.91 -6.19
CA ILE A 8 8.86 3.47 -6.78
C ILE A 8 9.45 2.37 -5.88
N GLY A 9 9.94 1.29 -6.49
CA GLY A 9 10.48 0.12 -5.78
C GLY A 9 9.50 -1.04 -5.59
N ASN A 10 8.27 -0.91 -6.10
CA ASN A 10 7.34 -2.02 -6.34
C ASN A 10 7.48 -2.54 -7.78
N LYS A 11 6.89 -3.73 -8.06
CA LYS A 11 6.88 -4.34 -9.41
C LYS A 11 6.23 -3.43 -10.46
N TRP A 12 5.27 -2.62 -10.05
CA TRP A 12 4.55 -1.65 -10.89
C TRP A 12 4.50 -0.29 -10.19
N LEU A 13 4.53 0.80 -10.98
CA LEU A 13 4.40 2.17 -10.48
C LEU A 13 3.05 2.40 -9.79
N VAL A 14 1.99 1.75 -10.27
CA VAL A 14 0.66 1.78 -9.67
C VAL A 14 0.08 0.37 -9.71
N ARG A 15 -0.40 -0.11 -8.57
CA ARG A 15 -1.10 -1.38 -8.41
C ARG A 15 -2.34 -1.19 -7.54
N THR A 16 -3.37 -1.99 -7.81
CA THR A 16 -4.53 -2.12 -6.94
C THR A 16 -4.62 -3.56 -6.49
N GLU A 17 -4.64 -3.76 -5.19
CA GLU A 17 -4.88 -5.04 -4.54
C GLU A 17 -6.31 -5.06 -4.03
N ILE A 18 -7.08 -6.08 -4.41
CA ILE A 18 -8.48 -6.23 -4.04
C ILE A 18 -8.60 -7.51 -3.23
N GLU A 19 -8.86 -7.34 -1.95
CA GLU A 19 -9.20 -8.39 -1.02
C GLU A 19 -10.74 -8.44 -0.90
N ARG A 20 -11.33 -9.59 -1.24
CA ARG A 20 -12.78 -9.85 -1.10
C ARG A 20 -13.09 -10.43 0.27
N GLU A 21 -14.36 -10.34 0.67
CA GLU A 21 -14.86 -10.96 1.92
C GLU A 21 -14.64 -12.48 1.95
N ASP A 22 -14.62 -13.12 0.78
CA ASP A 22 -14.29 -14.54 0.62
C ASP A 22 -12.81 -14.88 0.86
N GLY A 23 -11.99 -13.91 1.28
CA GLY A 23 -10.55 -14.08 1.53
C GLY A 23 -9.70 -14.19 0.26
N THR A 24 -10.29 -13.95 -0.92
CA THR A 24 -9.53 -13.98 -2.18
C THR A 24 -8.86 -12.63 -2.43
N GLU A 25 -7.55 -12.67 -2.67
CA GLU A 25 -6.72 -11.51 -2.99
C GLU A 25 -6.42 -11.46 -4.50
N PHE A 26 -6.67 -10.31 -5.13
CA PHE A 26 -6.36 -10.07 -6.54
C PHE A 26 -5.45 -8.84 -6.69
N GLU A 27 -4.28 -9.01 -7.30
CA GLU A 27 -3.42 -7.89 -7.70
C GLU A 27 -3.72 -7.50 -9.16
N GLN A 28 -4.08 -6.24 -9.39
CA GLN A 28 -4.25 -5.65 -10.72
C GLN A 28 -3.29 -4.48 -10.92
N LYS A 29 -2.73 -4.38 -12.12
CA LYS A 29 -1.90 -3.24 -12.52
C LYS A 29 -2.80 -2.02 -12.79
N GLY A 30 -2.46 -0.87 -12.22
CA GLY A 30 -3.22 0.38 -12.37
C GLY A 30 -4.25 0.61 -11.28
N VAL A 31 -5.19 1.53 -11.54
CA VAL A 31 -6.22 1.97 -10.57
C VAL A 31 -7.58 1.37 -10.96
N VAL A 32 -8.16 0.56 -10.07
CA VAL A 32 -9.49 -0.04 -10.31
C VAL A 32 -10.58 0.83 -9.68
N LYS A 33 -11.45 1.42 -10.51
CA LYS A 33 -12.64 2.18 -10.08
C LYS A 33 -13.83 1.24 -9.76
N PRO A 34 -14.82 1.63 -8.94
CA PRO A 34 -14.90 2.85 -8.13
C PRO A 34 -13.99 2.79 -6.90
N ILE A 35 -13.64 3.96 -6.36
CA ILE A 35 -12.74 4.12 -5.21
C ILE A 35 -13.53 4.83 -4.11
N TYR A 36 -13.72 4.16 -2.97
CA TYR A 36 -14.35 4.70 -1.78
C TYR A 36 -13.30 4.90 -0.71
N PHE A 37 -12.71 6.09 -0.66
CA PHE A 37 -11.61 6.43 0.24
C PHE A 37 -11.97 6.17 1.71
N GLU A 38 -11.19 5.33 2.40
CA GLU A 38 -11.30 5.07 3.84
C GLU A 38 -10.09 5.61 4.60
N SER A 39 -8.88 5.28 4.16
CA SER A 39 -7.64 5.79 4.74
C SER A 39 -6.53 5.86 3.69
N CYS A 40 -5.40 6.47 4.04
CA CYS A 40 -4.20 6.39 3.22
C CYS A 40 -2.98 6.11 4.08
N TYR A 41 -1.97 5.53 3.46
CA TYR A 41 -0.68 5.30 4.07
C TYR A 41 0.47 5.71 3.17
N LEU A 42 1.55 6.14 3.79
CA LEU A 42 2.84 6.37 3.15
C LEU A 42 3.84 5.38 3.72
N ARG A 43 4.42 4.56 2.85
CA ARG A 43 5.49 3.63 3.18
C ARG A 43 6.79 4.08 2.53
N VAL A 44 7.75 4.45 3.37
CA VAL A 44 9.11 4.83 2.96
C VAL A 44 10.09 3.77 3.45
N TRP A 45 10.66 3.03 2.53
CA TRP A 45 11.79 2.16 2.80
C TRP A 45 13.07 2.91 2.45
N PHE A 46 13.93 3.10 3.45
CA PHE A 46 15.25 3.68 3.30
C PHE A 46 16.31 2.79 3.95
N ARG A 47 17.13 2.13 3.13
CA ARG A 47 18.17 1.18 3.57
C ARG A 47 17.56 0.04 4.40
N LYS A 48 17.95 -0.10 5.67
CA LYS A 48 17.41 -1.11 6.60
C LYS A 48 16.16 -0.61 7.34
N THR A 49 15.68 0.60 7.09
CA THR A 49 14.57 1.19 7.84
C THR A 49 13.33 1.25 6.95
N CYS A 50 12.23 0.70 7.43
CA CYS A 50 10.91 0.81 6.81
C CYS A 50 10.03 1.66 7.72
N LEU A 51 9.57 2.79 7.19
CA LEU A 51 8.64 3.71 7.83
C LEU A 51 7.29 3.53 7.18
N ILE A 52 6.24 3.41 7.99
CA ILE A 52 4.85 3.35 7.54
C ILE A 52 4.11 4.42 8.33
N PHE A 53 3.54 5.37 7.63
CA PHE A 53 2.64 6.37 8.18
C PHE A 53 1.26 6.04 7.66
N ASP A 54 0.37 5.56 8.50
CA ASP A 54 -1.03 5.31 8.14
C ASP A 54 -1.90 6.37 8.81
N SER A 55 -2.87 6.91 8.09
CA SER A 55 -3.74 7.97 8.63
C SER A 55 -4.68 7.47 9.75
N LYS A 56 -4.90 6.16 9.84
CA LYS A 56 -5.81 5.50 10.80
C LYS A 56 -5.03 4.85 11.95
N GLU A 57 -3.94 4.14 11.66
CA GLU A 57 -3.08 3.47 12.64
C GLU A 57 -1.92 4.33 13.16
N GLY A 58 -1.59 5.43 12.48
CA GLY A 58 -0.49 6.33 12.85
C GLY A 58 0.88 5.88 12.32
N PHE A 59 1.94 6.23 13.05
CA PHE A 59 3.32 6.01 12.62
C PHE A 59 3.90 4.69 13.15
N LYS A 60 4.43 3.88 12.25
CA LYS A 60 5.16 2.64 12.53
C LYS A 60 6.56 2.71 11.93
N LYS A 61 7.57 2.38 12.73
CA LYS A 61 8.97 2.27 12.31
C LYS A 61 9.45 0.85 12.53
N MET A 62 10.02 0.25 11.49
CA MET A 62 10.57 -1.10 11.53
C MET A 62 11.98 -1.15 10.94
N ARG A 63 12.82 -2.03 11.49
CA ARG A 63 14.13 -2.33 10.92
C ARG A 63 14.07 -3.67 10.19
N LYS A 64 14.55 -3.70 8.95
CA LYS A 64 14.61 -4.88 8.08
C LYS A 64 16.07 -5.29 7.88
N ASN A 65 16.31 -6.58 7.64
CA ASN A 65 17.67 -7.11 7.49
C ASN A 65 18.32 -6.74 6.15
N ARG A 66 17.49 -6.49 5.13
CA ARG A 66 17.91 -6.11 3.78
C ARG A 66 17.86 -4.60 3.55
N ASN A 67 18.72 -4.14 2.65
CA ASN A 67 18.68 -2.77 2.14
C ASN A 67 17.76 -2.69 0.93
N GLU A 68 16.72 -1.87 1.00
CA GLU A 68 15.91 -1.50 -0.15
C GLU A 68 15.59 0.00 -0.11
N TYR A 69 15.20 0.55 -1.25
CA TYR A 69 14.69 1.90 -1.37
C TYR A 69 13.32 1.84 -2.04
N LYS A 70 12.28 2.18 -1.27
CA LYS A 70 10.90 2.19 -1.76
C LYS A 70 10.20 3.43 -1.25
N PHE A 71 9.38 4.02 -2.11
CA PHE A 71 8.51 5.11 -1.72
C PHE A 71 7.14 4.80 -2.29
N ILE A 72 6.20 4.43 -1.41
CA ILE A 72 4.88 3.92 -1.77
C ILE A 72 3.83 4.74 -1.04
N LEU A 73 2.94 5.35 -1.80
CA LEU A 73 1.72 5.97 -1.33
C LEU A 73 0.56 5.01 -1.60
N GLY A 74 -0.08 4.53 -0.54
CA GLY A 74 -1.24 3.66 -0.59
C GLY A 74 -2.52 4.37 -0.18
N ILE A 75 -3.63 4.04 -0.83
CA ILE A 75 -4.98 4.45 -0.45
C ILE A 75 -5.76 3.18 -0.16
N VAL A 76 -6.36 3.12 1.03
CA VAL A 76 -7.31 2.09 1.40
C VAL A 76 -8.70 2.57 0.99
N SER A 77 -9.37 1.73 0.23
CA SER A 77 -10.73 1.92 -0.24
C SER A 77 -11.60 0.77 0.25
N LYS A 78 -12.79 1.08 0.75
CA LYS A 78 -13.77 0.04 1.08
C LYS A 78 -14.37 -0.52 -0.22
N VAL A 79 -14.62 -1.82 -0.24
CA VAL A 79 -15.44 -2.45 -1.27
C VAL A 79 -16.85 -2.50 -0.68
N GLN A 80 -17.80 -1.86 -1.36
CA GLN A 80 -19.20 -1.81 -0.93
C GLN A 80 -19.94 -3.05 -1.42
#